data_AF-A0A929ULY7-F1
#
_entry.id   AF-A0A929ULY7-F1
#
_cell.length_a   1.000
_cell.length_b   1.000
_cell.length_c   1.000
_cell.angle_alpha   90.00
_cell.angle_beta   90.00
_cell.angle_gamma   90.00
#
_symmetry.space_group_name_H-M   'P 1'
#
loop_
_entity.id
_entity.type
_entity.pdbx_description
1 polymer ?
#
loop_
_entity_poly.entity_id
_entity_poly.type
_entity_poly.pdbx_seq_one_letter_code
_entity_poly.pdbx_strand_id
1 'polypeptide(L)' 'MDTAAYLKLQNGSDVRGVALPGVADEPVDLTPEIVKNIGYAFANSIAEKKRTEPSLLKIAVGRD' A
#
# COMPACT_ATOMS: atom_id res chain seq x y z
N MET A 1 2.58 -8.23 -12.01
CA MET A 1 2.01 -8.52 -10.68
C MET A 1 0.52 -8.74 -10.83
N ASP A 2 -0.03 -9.75 -10.17
CA ASP A 2 -1.46 -10.06 -10.20
C ASP A 2 -2.24 -9.09 -9.31
N THR A 3 -3.29 -8.47 -9.84
CA THR A 3 -4.20 -7.58 -9.08
C THR A 3 -4.80 -8.28 -7.87
N ALA A 4 -5.01 -9.60 -7.94
CA ALA A 4 -5.54 -10.38 -6.83
C ALA A 4 -4.64 -10.34 -5.60
N ALA A 5 -3.32 -10.16 -5.75
CA ALA A 5 -2.39 -10.04 -4.63
C ALA A 5 -2.68 -8.78 -3.78
N TYR A 6 -3.02 -7.65 -4.42
CA TYR A 6 -3.37 -6.42 -3.70
C TYR A 6 -4.73 -6.53 -3.01
N LEU A 7 -5.71 -7.16 -3.65
CA LEU A 7 -7.06 -7.31 -3.08
C LEU A 7 -7.07 -8.20 -1.84
N LYS A 8 -6.16 -9.18 -1.76
CA LYS A 8 -5.98 -10.03 -0.56
C LYS A 8 -5.50 -9.25 0.68
N LEU A 9 -4.81 -8.12 0.48
CA LEU A 9 -4.31 -7.29 1.58
C LEU A 9 -5.37 -6.34 2.15
N GLN A 10 -6.57 -6.29 1.56
CA GLN A 10 -7.67 -5.48 2.09
C GLN A 10 -8.18 -6.06 3.41
N ASN A 11 -8.14 -5.26 4.47
CA ASN A 11 -8.68 -5.59 5.78
C ASN A 11 -9.63 -4.48 6.22
N GLY A 12 -10.90 -4.60 5.84
CA GLY A 12 -11.87 -3.52 6.01
C GLY A 12 -11.49 -2.28 5.21
N SER A 13 -11.27 -1.15 5.91
CA SER A 13 -10.76 0.09 5.34
C SER A 13 -9.23 0.13 5.20
N ASP A 14 -8.51 -0.79 5.85
CA ASP A 14 -7.06 -0.76 5.95
C ASP A 14 -6.41 -1.73 4.96
N VAL A 15 -5.09 -1.57 4.77
CA VAL A 15 -4.22 -2.56 4.13
C VAL A 15 -3.42 -3.25 5.22
N ARG A 16 -3.51 -4.58 5.30
CA ARG A 16 -2.77 -5.38 6.28
C ARG A 16 -2.23 -6.66 5.63
N GLY A 17 -1.07 -7.08 6.10
CA GLY A 17 -0.42 -8.32 5.66
C GLY A 17 0.83 -8.61 6.49
N VAL A 18 1.47 -9.72 6.17
CA VAL A 18 2.69 -10.22 6.81
C VAL A 18 3.89 -9.55 6.14
N ALA A 19 4.60 -8.71 6.90
CA ALA A 19 5.76 -7.95 6.40
C ALA A 19 7.11 -8.64 6.63
N LEU A 20 7.19 -9.54 7.61
CA LEU A 20 8.41 -10.26 7.97
C LEU A 20 8.11 -11.76 8.13
N PRO A 21 9.04 -12.64 7.76
CA PRO A 21 8.89 -14.07 8.06
C PRO A 21 8.96 -14.28 9.58
N GLY A 22 8.25 -15.29 10.10
CA GLY A 22 8.34 -15.60 11.53
C GLY A 22 7.31 -16.59 12.08
N VAL A 23 6.20 -16.81 11.37
CA VAL A 23 5.16 -17.76 11.76
C VAL A 23 5.00 -18.80 10.65
N ALA A 24 4.93 -20.08 11.03
CA ALA A 24 4.65 -21.15 10.09
C ALA A 24 3.26 -20.93 9.46
N ASP A 25 3.14 -21.18 8.16
CA ASP A 25 1.92 -20.96 7.37
C ASP A 25 1.48 -19.48 7.21
N GLU A 26 2.33 -18.52 7.58
CA GLU A 26 2.15 -17.09 7.30
C GLU A 26 3.22 -16.59 6.30
N PRO A 27 3.02 -16.78 4.98
CA PRO A 27 3.95 -16.28 3.99
C PRO A 27 3.93 -14.74 3.95
N VAL A 28 5.09 -14.13 3.73
CA VAL A 28 5.21 -12.67 3.53
C VAL A 28 4.43 -12.26 2.28
N ASP A 29 3.41 -11.42 2.45
CA ASP A 29 2.56 -10.91 1.39
C ASP A 29 2.51 -9.37 1.33
N LEU A 30 2.98 -8.68 2.37
CA LEU A 30 3.15 -7.22 2.38
C LEU A 30 4.61 -6.86 2.12
N THR A 31 5.05 -7.10 0.90
CA THR A 31 6.45 -6.90 0.49
C THR A 31 6.78 -5.41 0.25
N PRO A 32 8.07 -5.01 0.27
CA PRO A 32 8.48 -3.64 -0.08
C PRO A 32 7.97 -3.19 -1.46
N GLU A 33 7.92 -4.09 -2.45
CA GLU A 33 7.40 -3.78 -3.77
C GLU A 33 5.90 -3.48 -3.74
N ILE A 34 5.11 -4.30 -3.03
CA ILE A 34 3.68 -4.08 -2.89
C ILE A 34 3.39 -2.78 -2.14
N VAL A 35 4.09 -2.52 -1.04
CA VAL A 35 3.95 -1.27 -0.27
C VAL A 35 4.29 -0.05 -1.14
N LYS A 36 5.36 -0.12 -1.95
CA LYS A 36 5.71 0.94 -2.91
C LYS A 36 4.59 1.19 -3.91
N ASN A 37 4.01 0.13 -4.49
CA ASN A 37 2.96 0.24 -5.50
C ASN A 37 1.66 0.79 -4.90
N ILE A 38 1.29 0.38 -3.68
CA ILE A 38 0.15 0.93 -2.95
C ILE A 38 0.38 2.41 -2.63
N GLY A 39 1.56 2.79 -2.14
CA GLY A 39 1.91 4.19 -1.88
C GLY A 39 1.85 5.06 -3.14
N TYR A 40 2.35 4.53 -4.28
CA TYR A 40 2.27 5.18 -5.58
C TYR A 40 0.81 5.37 -6.03
N ALA A 41 -0.01 4.32 -5.94
CA ALA A 41 -1.42 4.39 -6.29
C ALA A 41 -2.19 5.38 -5.38
N PHE A 42 -1.88 5.41 -4.09
CA PHE A 42 -2.46 6.36 -3.15
C PHE A 42 -2.12 7.81 -3.51
N ALA A 43 -0.85 8.11 -3.78
CA ALA A 43 -0.43 9.45 -4.18
C ALA A 43 -1.14 9.93 -5.45
N ASN A 44 -1.23 9.07 -6.48
CA ASN A 44 -1.95 9.39 -7.71
C ASN A 44 -3.45 9.58 -7.48
N SER A 45 -4.09 8.73 -6.68
CA SER A 45 -5.51 8.88 -6.36
C SER A 45 -5.82 10.22 -5.67
N ILE A 46 -4.94 10.69 -4.78
CA ILE A 46 -5.09 12.01 -4.14
C ILE A 46 -4.84 13.14 -5.14
N ALA A 47 -3.84 12.99 -6.01
CA ALA A 47 -3.52 13.97 -7.05
C ALA A 47 -4.69 14.18 -8.01
N GLU A 48 -5.31 13.09 -8.47
CA GLU A 48 -6.52 13.11 -9.32
C GLU A 48 -7.69 13.81 -8.62
N LYS A 49 -7.98 13.46 -7.36
CA LYS A 49 -9.06 14.08 -6.57
C LYS A 49 -8.84 15.59 -6.38
N LYS A 50 -7.57 16.01 -6.23
CA LYS A 50 -7.19 17.42 -6.05
C LYS A 50 -6.94 18.16 -7.38
N ARG A 51 -6.99 17.45 -8.52
CA ARG A 51 -6.67 17.97 -9.86
C ARG A 51 -5.31 18.69 -9.87
N THR A 52 -4.29 18.04 -9.32
CA THR A 52 -2.92 18.54 -9.25
C THR A 52 -1.92 17.44 -9.60
N GLU A 53 -0.65 17.80 -9.79
CA GLU A 53 0.42 16.83 -10.03
C GLU A 53 0.83 16.12 -8.73
N PRO A 54 1.13 14.81 -8.75
CA PRO A 54 1.61 14.08 -7.57
C PRO A 54 2.84 14.73 -6.91
N SER A 55 3.72 15.35 -7.71
CA SER A 55 4.94 16.03 -7.25
C SER A 55 4.67 17.29 -6.40
N LEU A 56 3.46 17.85 -6.46
CA LEU A 56 3.05 19.00 -5.67
C LEU A 56 2.37 18.61 -4.35
N LEU A 57 2.09 17.33 -4.15
CA LEU A 57 1.47 16.84 -2.93
C LEU A 57 2.45 16.85 -1.75
N LYS A 58 1.94 17.25 -0.59
CA LYS A 58 2.57 17.01 0.71
C LYS A 58 1.74 15.96 1.45
N ILE A 59 2.35 14.82 1.75
CA ILE A 59 1.71 13.69 2.43
C ILE A 59 2.43 13.50 3.76
N ALA A 60 1.69 13.57 4.87
CA ALA A 60 2.22 13.26 6.19
C ALA A 60 2.32 11.74 6.37
N VAL A 61 3.41 11.29 6.99
CA VAL A 61 3.64 9.87 7.31
C VAL A 61 3.85 9.75 8.82
N GLY A 62 3.10 8.86 9.45
CA GLY A 62 3.24 8.51 10.86
C GLY A 62 3.41 7.01 11.03
N ARG A 63 4.01 6.61 12.14
CA ARG A 63 4.14 5.22 12.59
C ARG A 63 3.94 5.15 14.10
N ASP A 64 3.60 3.98 14.58
CA ASP A 64 3.68 3.60 15.98
C ASP A 64 5.13 3.29 16.44
#